data_AF-A0A838JGT6-F1
#
_entry.id   AF-A0A838JGT6-F1
#
_cell.length_a   1.000
_cell.length_b   1.000
_cell.length_c   1.000
_cell.angle_alpha   90.00
_cell.angle_beta   90.00
_cell.angle_gamma   90.00
#
_symmetry.space_group_name_H-M   'P 1'
#
loop_
_entity.id
_entity.type
_entity.pdbx_description
1 polymer ?
#
loop_
_entity_poly.entity_id
_entity_poly.type
_entity_poly.pdbx_seq_one_letter_code
_entity_poly.pdbx_strand_id
1 'polypeptide(L)' 'MPLSRGITAKFVYGRPDAQRLTALAQMVDAKQLKIHLDRIIPLEDAKQAHELVEDGHVRGKVVLTTDHT' A
#
# COMPACT_ATOMS: atom_id res chain seq x y z
N MET A 1 -14.84 -9.15 -23.35
CA MET A 1 -13.92 -9.11 -24.50
C MET A 1 -12.52 -8.90 -23.95
N PRO A 2 -11.61 -9.89 -24.02
CA PRO A 2 -10.21 -9.67 -23.64
C PRO A 2 -9.60 -8.62 -24.58
N LEU A 3 -8.81 -7.69 -24.02
CA LEU A 3 -8.05 -6.73 -24.81
C LEU A 3 -7.07 -7.53 -25.69
N SER A 4 -6.92 -7.13 -26.96
CA SER A 4 -6.25 -7.85 -28.05
C SER A 4 -4.75 -8.19 -27.85
N ARG A 5 -4.19 -7.97 -26.66
CA ARG A 5 -2.79 -8.24 -26.29
C ARG A 5 -2.63 -9.19 -25.09
N GLY A 6 -3.70 -9.85 -24.63
CA GLY A 6 -3.63 -10.72 -23.44
C GLY A 6 -3.47 -9.97 -22.11
N ILE A 7 -3.75 -8.66 -22.10
CA ILE A 7 -3.61 -7.80 -20.92
C ILE A 7 -4.95 -7.76 -20.16
N THR A 8 -4.90 -8.03 -18.85
CA THR A 8 -6.03 -7.82 -17.95
C THR A 8 -5.82 -6.51 -17.19
N ALA A 9 -6.65 -5.51 -17.46
CA ALA A 9 -6.66 -4.26 -16.70
C ALA A 9 -7.63 -4.37 -15.51
N LYS A 10 -7.17 -4.00 -14.32
CA LYS A 10 -8.02 -3.78 -13.15
C LYS A 10 -7.95 -2.30 -12.77
N PHE A 11 -9.10 -1.67 -12.59
CA PHE A 11 -9.18 -0.27 -12.18
C PHE A 11 -9.54 -0.21 -10.71
N VAL A 12 -8.79 0.58 -9.95
CA VAL A 12 -9.13 0.95 -8.59
C VAL A 12 -9.49 2.43 -8.61
N TYR A 13 -10.74 2.73 -8.28
CA TYR A 13 -11.23 4.11 -8.19
C TYR A 13 -11.22 4.55 -6.73
N GLY A 14 -10.54 5.65 -6.45
CA GLY A 14 -10.60 6.34 -5.18
C GLY A 14 -11.25 7.72 -5.36
N ARG A 15 -11.73 8.31 -4.26
CA ARG A 15 -12.08 9.73 -4.19
C ARG A 15 -11.07 10.44 -3.30
N PRO A 16 -9.99 11.00 -3.87
CA PRO A 16 -9.05 11.81 -3.11
C PRO A 16 -9.77 12.99 -2.47
N ASP A 17 -9.49 13.24 -1.20
CA ASP A 17 -10.09 14.31 -0.42
C ASP A 17 -9.05 14.82 0.58
N ALA A 18 -8.61 16.06 0.37
CA ALA A 18 -7.57 16.68 1.17
C ALA A 18 -8.00 16.87 2.63
N GLN A 19 -9.26 17.23 2.87
CA GLN A 19 -9.75 17.45 4.24
C GLN A 19 -9.75 16.15 5.03
N ARG A 20 -10.20 15.05 4.40
CA ARG A 20 -10.17 13.72 5.03
C ARG A 20 -8.74 13.24 5.30
N LEU A 21 -7.81 13.47 4.37
CA LEU A 21 -6.41 13.09 4.56
C LEU A 21 -5.78 13.88 5.71
N THR A 22 -6.03 15.19 5.80
CA THR A 22 -5.56 16.04 6.90
C THR A 22 -6.09 15.56 8.25
N ALA A 23 -7.37 15.21 8.33
CA ALA A 23 -7.94 14.67 9.57
C ALA A 23 -7.27 13.35 9.99
N LEU A 24 -7.00 12.44 9.04
CA LEU A 24 -6.27 11.20 9.33
C LEU A 24 -4.84 11.47 9.82
N ALA A 25 -4.12 12.43 9.21
CA ALA A 25 -2.78 12.81 9.64
C ALA A 25 -2.78 13.34 11.08
N GLN A 26 -3.71 14.24 11.42
CA GLN A 26 -3.87 14.76 12.78
C GLN A 26 -4.12 13.64 13.81
N MET A 27 -4.91 12.63 13.45
CA MET A 27 -5.15 11.46 14.32
C MET A 27 -3.89 10.61 14.52
N VAL A 28 -3.03 10.48 13.49
CA VAL A 28 -1.74 9.79 13.62
C VAL A 28 -0.82 10.56 14.56
N ASP A 29 -0.68 11.87 14.36
CA ASP A 29 0.16 12.74 15.20
C ASP A 29 -0.27 12.72 16.67
N ALA A 30 -1.59 12.75 16.90
CA ALA A 30 -2.19 12.65 18.23
C ALA A 30 -2.15 11.23 18.84
N LYS A 31 -1.56 10.24 18.14
CA LYS A 31 -1.51 8.82 18.52
C LYS A 31 -2.89 8.17 18.70
N GLN A 32 -3.92 8.74 18.09
CA GLN A 32 -5.30 8.23 18.10
C GLN A 32 -5.54 7.20 16.98
N LEU A 33 -4.68 7.19 15.96
CA LEU A 33 -4.71 6.21 14.87
C LEU A 33 -3.38 5.46 14.81
N LYS A 34 -3.40 4.16 15.09
CA LYS A 34 -2.22 3.28 14.98
C LYS A 34 -2.18 2.61 13.61
N ILE A 35 -1.10 2.82 12.87
CA ILE A 35 -0.83 2.09 11.63
C ILE A 35 -0.17 0.77 11.98
N HIS A 36 -0.81 -0.34 11.63
CA HIS A 36 -0.22 -1.66 11.77
C HIS A 36 0.66 -1.95 10.55
N LEU A 37 1.97 -2.07 10.79
CA LEU A 37 2.92 -2.51 9.78
C LEU A 37 3.09 -4.02 9.90
N ASP A 38 3.02 -4.72 8.77
CA ASP A 38 3.31 -6.15 8.70
C ASP A 38 4.82 -6.35 8.44
N ARG A 39 5.31 -5.75 7.34
CA ARG A 39 6.72 -5.80 6.95
C ARG A 39 7.22 -4.49 6.36
N ILE A 40 8.51 -4.24 6.54
CA ILE A 40 9.27 -3.20 5.85
C ILE A 40 10.29 -3.95 4.98
N ILE A 41 10.26 -3.70 3.68
CA ILE A 41 11.06 -4.43 2.67
C ILE A 41 11.87 -3.39 1.87
N PRO A 42 13.13 -3.64 1.53
CA PRO A 42 13.89 -2.74 0.66
C PRO A 42 13.20 -2.54 -0.69
N LEU A 43 13.34 -1.36 -1.29
CA LEU A 43 12.73 -1.06 -2.58
C LEU A 43 13.25 -2.01 -3.69
N GLU A 44 14.51 -2.45 -3.62
CA GLU A 44 15.05 -3.44 -4.56
C GLU A 44 14.27 -4.78 -4.56
N ASP A 45 13.59 -5.09 -3.46
CA ASP A 45 12.82 -6.32 -3.27
C ASP A 45 11.30 -6.13 -3.52
N ALA A 46 10.90 -5.08 -4.26
CA ALA A 46 9.50 -4.78 -4.54
C ALA A 46 8.71 -5.95 -5.15
N LYS A 47 9.36 -6.84 -5.92
CA LYS A 47 8.75 -8.08 -6.43
C LYS A 47 8.23 -8.97 -5.29
N GLN A 48 9.06 -9.20 -4.28
CA GLN A 48 8.69 -10.01 -3.11
C GLN A 48 7.54 -9.38 -2.33
N ALA A 49 7.54 -8.05 -2.20
CA ALA A 49 6.46 -7.33 -1.54
C ALA A 49 5.11 -7.50 -2.26
N HIS A 50 5.12 -7.51 -3.60
CA HIS A 50 3.91 -7.77 -4.40
C HIS A 50 3.42 -9.20 -4.23
N GLU A 51 4.30 -10.20 -4.35
CA GLU A 51 3.97 -11.62 -4.13
C GLU A 51 3.34 -11.83 -2.74
N LEU A 52 3.92 -11.23 -1.70
CA LEU A 52 3.40 -11.30 -0.33
C LEU A 52 1.97 -10.74 -0.18
N VAL A 53 1.67 -9.61 -0.82
CA VAL A 53 0.34 -8.98 -0.75
C VAL A 53 -0.68 -9.75 -1.59
N GLU A 54 -0.26 -10.31 -2.73
CA GLU A 54 -1.10 -11.13 -3.60
C GLU A 54 -1.56 -12.42 -2.92
N ASP A 55 -0.72 -13.01 -2.06
CA ASP A 55 -1.05 -14.20 -1.27
C ASP A 55 -2.16 -13.95 -0.23
N GLY A 56 -2.52 -12.69 0.06
CA GLY A 56 -3.66 -12.33 0.90
C GLY A 56 -3.51 -12.54 2.41
N HIS A 57 -2.32 -12.94 2.88
CA HIS A 57 -2.06 -13.21 4.31
C HIS A 57 -1.56 -12.00 5.10
N VAL A 58 -1.36 -10.85 4.43
CA VAL A 58 -0.86 -9.62 5.06
C VAL A 58 -1.89 -9.04 6.03
N ARG A 59 -1.42 -8.66 7.22
CA ARG A 59 -2.21 -7.97 8.24
C ARG A 59 -1.65 -6.58 8.49
N GLY A 60 -2.22 -5.60 7.81
CA GLY A 60 -1.83 -4.19 7.92
C GLY A 60 -1.21 -3.69 6.63
N LYS A 61 -0.13 -2.91 6.75
CA LYS A 61 0.58 -2.32 5.62
C LYS A 61 1.95 -2.97 5.43
N VAL A 62 2.27 -3.28 4.18
CA VAL A 62 3.64 -3.54 3.73
C VAL A 62 4.22 -2.21 3.25
N VAL A 63 5.43 -1.88 3.71
CA VAL A 63 6.13 -0.63 3.37
C VAL A 63 7.40 -0.98 2.60
N LEU A 64 7.66 -0.24 1.53
CA LEU A 64 8.94 -0.27 0.84
C LEU A 64 9.81 0.86 1.38
N THR A 65 11.06 0.56 1.74
CA THR A 65 12.04 1.57 2.16
C THR A 65 13.09 1.80 1.08
N THR A 66 13.47 3.06 0.89
CA THR A 66 14.61 3.45 0.03
C THR A 66 15.92 3.56 0.82
N ASP A 67 15.86 3.37 2.13
CA ASP A 67 17.04 3.43 2.97
C ASP A 67 17.86 2.15 2.77
N HIS A 68 19.02 2.28 2.13
CA HIS A 68 20.03 1.23 2.11
C HIS A 68 20.81 1.34 3.43
N THR A 69 20.68 0.35 4.31
CA THR A 69 21.56 0.23 5.49
C THR A 69 22.82 -0.52 5.10
#